data_AF-A0A9E4K136-F1
#
_entry.id   AF-A0A9E4K136-F1
#
_cell.length_a   1.000
_cell.length_b   1.000
_cell.length_c   1.000
_cell.angle_alpha   90.00
_cell.angle_beta   90.00
_cell.angle_gamma   90.00
#
_symmetry.space_group_name_H-M   'P 1'
#
loop_
_entity.id
_entity.type
_entity.pdbx_description
1 polymer ?
#
loop_
_entity_poly.entity_id
_entity_poly.type
_entity_poly.pdbx_seq_one_letter_code
_entity_poly.pdbx_strand_id
1 'polypeptide(L)'
;MLNVKQSVADRIQEQFDLESLSEKLVSQAVEHKTVRLQGKEHDVTSLVEVAMREVVECIHDETRKQLGLGIELDRVLFVGGGTSKHIANWFPHQAITEYPAIANARGMLKYLRYVCEASDAA
;
A
#
# COMPACT_ATOMS: atom_id res chain seq x y z
N MET A 1 8.88 -4.56 -11.02
CA MET A 1 7.63 -4.17 -10.33
C MET A 1 7.95 -2.97 -9.47
N LEU A 2 7.20 -1.87 -9.62
CA LEU A 2 7.48 -0.63 -8.88
C LEU A 2 7.27 -0.88 -7.38
N ASN A 3 8.26 -0.58 -6.56
CA ASN A 3 8.24 -0.77 -5.11
C ASN A 3 8.56 0.56 -4.44
N VAL A 4 7.67 1.03 -3.55
CA VAL A 4 7.84 2.30 -2.82
C VAL A 4 9.19 2.36 -2.12
N LYS A 5 9.61 1.28 -1.45
CA LYS A 5 10.89 1.26 -0.73
C LYS A 5 12.08 1.41 -1.67
N GLN A 6 12.06 0.72 -2.82
CA GLN A 6 13.14 0.84 -3.80
C GLN A 6 13.20 2.25 -4.39
N SER A 7 12.07 2.80 -4.83
CA SER A 7 12.00 4.17 -5.38
C SER A 7 12.46 5.21 -4.36
N VAL A 8 12.09 5.05 -3.07
CA VAL A 8 12.58 5.93 -1.99
C VAL A 8 14.09 5.76 -1.77
N ALA A 9 14.60 4.53 -1.78
CA ALA A 9 16.04 4.28 -1.65
C ALA A 9 16.82 4.97 -2.78
N ASP A 10 16.42 4.74 -4.03
CA ASP A 10 17.07 5.30 -5.22
C ASP A 10 17.09 6.84 -5.15
N ARG A 11 15.97 7.47 -4.78
CA ARG A 11 15.84 8.93 -4.65
C ARG A 11 16.69 9.51 -3.52
N ILE A 12 16.75 8.85 -2.36
CA ILE A 12 17.61 9.30 -1.26
C ILE A 12 19.08 9.14 -1.66
N GLN A 13 19.44 8.04 -2.30
CA GLN A 13 20.81 7.80 -2.78
C GLN A 13 21.23 8.87 -3.80
N GLU A 14 20.38 9.19 -4.76
CA GLU A 14 20.61 10.24 -5.74
C GLU A 14 20.72 11.63 -5.09
N GLN A 15 19.80 11.97 -4.17
CA GLN A 15 19.78 13.29 -3.51
C GLN A 15 20.99 13.53 -2.59
N PHE A 16 21.52 12.48 -1.97
CA PHE A 16 22.60 12.57 -0.99
C PHE A 16 23.93 11.96 -1.46
N ASP A 17 24.02 11.58 -2.74
CA ASP A 17 25.20 10.96 -3.37
C ASP A 17 25.73 9.75 -2.58
N LEU A 18 24.85 8.77 -2.34
CA LEU A 18 25.14 7.56 -1.56
C LEU A 18 25.16 6.31 -2.44
N GLU A 19 26.15 5.44 -2.24
CA GLU A 19 26.23 4.16 -2.97
C GLU A 19 25.12 3.18 -2.58
N SER A 20 24.79 3.08 -1.29
CA SER A 20 23.79 2.14 -0.78
C SER A 20 23.12 2.62 0.51
N LEU A 21 21.88 2.17 0.72
CA LEU A 21 21.13 2.37 1.96
C LEU A 21 20.66 1.02 2.50
N SER A 22 20.73 0.85 3.81
CA SER A 22 20.19 -0.35 4.45
C SER A 22 18.66 -0.40 4.38
N GLU A 23 18.09 -1.59 4.22
CA GLU A 23 16.63 -1.78 4.17
C GLU A 23 15.91 -1.24 5.40
N LYS A 24 16.54 -1.37 6.58
CA LYS A 24 16.01 -0.84 7.84
C LYS A 24 15.83 0.68 7.77
N LEU A 25 16.85 1.39 7.28
CA LEU A 25 16.85 2.84 7.18
C LEU A 25 15.86 3.33 6.12
N VAL A 26 15.72 2.63 4.99
CA VAL A 26 14.68 2.89 3.99
C VAL A 26 13.28 2.68 4.57
N SER A 27 13.07 1.63 5.35
CA SER A 27 11.78 1.36 5.99
C SER A 27 11.41 2.47 6.98
N GLN A 28 12.37 2.93 7.78
CA GLN A 28 12.19 4.08 8.68
C GLN A 28 11.90 5.37 7.91
N ALA A 29 12.58 5.60 6.78
CA ALA A 29 12.34 6.76 5.93
C ALA A 29 10.91 6.77 5.36
N VAL A 30 10.40 5.61 4.92
CA VAL A 30 9.02 5.48 4.42
C VAL A 30 7.99 5.70 5.54
N GLU A 31 8.25 5.17 6.73
CA GLU A 31 7.32 5.22 7.87
C GLU A 31 7.29 6.60 8.55
N HIS A 32 8.46 7.16 8.86
CA HIS A 32 8.61 8.40 9.62
C HIS A 32 8.80 9.63 8.76
N LYS A 33 9.00 9.45 7.44
CA LYS A 33 9.29 10.52 6.49
C LYS A 33 10.58 11.31 6.77
N THR A 34 11.42 10.80 7.67
CA THR A 34 12.74 11.36 7.97
C THR A 34 13.81 10.29 7.87
N VAL A 35 15.04 10.72 7.56
CA VAL A 35 16.21 9.84 7.51
C VAL A 35 17.37 10.50 8.21
N ARG A 36 18.13 9.72 9.00
CA ARG A 36 19.35 10.21 9.66
C ARG A 36 20.58 9.75 8.91
N LEU A 37 21.30 10.69 8.31
CA LEU A 37 22.51 10.45 7.53
C LEU A 37 23.67 11.24 8.16
N GLN A 38 24.79 10.57 8.41
CA GLN A 38 26.01 11.19 8.97
C GLN A 38 25.73 12.05 10.23
N GLY A 39 24.81 11.59 11.08
CA GLY A 39 24.44 12.28 12.31
C GLY A 39 23.37 13.37 12.17
N LYS A 40 23.01 13.80 10.95
CA LYS A 40 22.00 14.82 10.66
C LYS A 40 20.68 14.19 10.24
N GLU A 41 19.57 14.74 10.72
CA GLU A 41 18.22 14.34 10.29
C GLU A 41 17.78 15.15 9.07
N HIS A 42 17.18 14.47 8.11
CA HIS A 42 16.71 15.03 6.84
C HIS A 42 15.24 14.66 6.63
N ASP A 43 14.43 15.65 6.26
CA ASP A 43 13.08 15.41 5.80
C ASP A 43 13.10 14.83 4.38
N VAL A 44 12.39 13.73 4.18
CA VAL A 44 12.24 13.03 2.90
C VAL A 44 10.77 12.84 2.53
N THR A 45 9.87 13.60 3.17
CA THR A 45 8.43 13.56 2.92
C THR A 45 8.09 13.63 1.43
N SER A 46 8.70 14.56 0.69
CA SER A 46 8.44 14.73 -0.74
C SER A 46 8.84 13.50 -1.57
N LEU A 47 9.98 12.88 -1.26
CA LEU A 47 10.46 11.68 -1.95
C LEU A 47 9.51 10.50 -1.73
N VAL A 48 9.05 10.31 -0.50
CA VAL A 48 8.09 9.26 -0.13
C VAL A 48 6.75 9.50 -0.82
N GLU A 49 6.26 10.73 -0.85
CA GLU A 49 4.97 11.06 -1.49
C GLU A 49 5.01 10.90 -3.01
N VAL A 50 6.13 11.24 -3.66
CA VAL A 50 6.34 10.98 -5.10
C VAL A 50 6.33 9.47 -5.36
N ALA A 51 7.15 8.69 -4.63
CA ALA A 51 7.24 7.25 -4.82
C ALA A 51 5.89 6.53 -4.56
N MET A 52 5.15 6.96 -3.54
CA MET A 52 3.82 6.44 -3.24
C MET A 52 2.84 6.74 -4.37
N ARG A 53 2.85 7.97 -4.90
CA ARG A 53 1.96 8.38 -6.00
C ARG A 53 2.23 7.57 -7.26
N GLU A 54 3.48 7.37 -7.65
CA GLU A 54 3.83 6.59 -8.84
C GLU A 54 3.33 5.14 -8.75
N VAL A 55 3.47 4.50 -7.58
CA VAL A 55 2.94 3.15 -7.34
C VAL A 55 1.41 3.14 -7.41
N VAL A 56 0.77 4.14 -6.81
CA VAL A 56 -0.69 4.28 -6.81
C VAL A 56 -1.23 4.50 -8.23
N GLU A 57 -0.55 5.30 -9.05
CA GLU A 57 -0.88 5.51 -10.47
C GLU A 57 -0.75 4.22 -11.28
N CYS A 58 0.34 3.46 -11.11
CA CYS A 58 0.48 2.15 -11.74
C CYS A 58 -0.64 1.18 -11.34
N ILE A 59 -1.01 1.15 -10.06
CA ILE A 59 -2.13 0.31 -9.58
C ILE A 59 -3.45 0.79 -10.20
N HIS A 60 -3.68 2.10 -10.27
CA HIS A 60 -4.88 2.67 -10.89
C HIS A 60 -4.98 2.27 -12.36
N ASP A 61 -3.89 2.41 -13.12
CA ASP A 61 -3.89 2.11 -14.56
C ASP A 61 -4.14 0.63 -14.84
N GLU A 62 -3.50 -0.26 -14.09
CA GLU A 62 -3.77 -1.69 -14.22
C GLU A 62 -5.21 -2.02 -13.77
N THR A 63 -5.71 -1.38 -12.72
CA THR A 63 -7.10 -1.54 -12.28
C THR A 63 -8.08 -1.10 -13.38
N ARG A 64 -7.83 0.03 -14.06
CA ARG A 64 -8.63 0.52 -15.19
C ARG A 64 -8.57 -0.39 -16.39
N LYS A 65 -7.40 -0.96 -16.68
CA LYS A 65 -7.23 -1.91 -17.77
C LYS A 65 -8.06 -3.17 -17.57
N GLN A 66 -8.15 -3.67 -16.33
CA GLN A 66 -8.86 -4.90 -16.00
C GLN A 66 -10.36 -4.70 -15.79
N LEU A 67 -10.77 -3.59 -15.17
CA LEU A 67 -12.14 -3.36 -14.70
C LEU A 67 -12.85 -2.19 -15.40
N GLY A 68 -12.15 -1.43 -16.24
CA GLY A 68 -12.66 -0.22 -16.87
C GLY A 68 -13.13 0.81 -15.85
N LEU A 69 -14.34 1.34 -16.08
CA LEU A 69 -14.99 2.27 -15.16
C LEU A 69 -15.69 1.58 -13.98
N GLY A 70 -15.75 0.25 -13.96
CA GLY A 70 -16.46 -0.51 -12.93
C GLY A 70 -17.97 -0.25 -12.90
N ILE A 71 -18.58 0.11 -14.05
CA ILE A 71 -20.01 0.48 -14.15
C ILE A 71 -20.93 -0.68 -13.76
N GLU A 72 -20.50 -1.91 -14.04
CA GLU A 72 -21.25 -3.13 -13.73
C GLU A 72 -21.03 -3.62 -12.29
N LEU A 73 -20.17 -2.95 -11.51
CA LEU A 73 -19.85 -3.34 -10.14
C LEU A 73 -20.72 -2.59 -9.15
N ASP A 74 -21.45 -3.35 -8.30
CA ASP A 74 -22.24 -2.77 -7.22
C ASP A 74 -21.36 -2.08 -6.15
N ARG A 75 -20.15 -2.61 -5.92
CA ARG A 75 -19.23 -2.12 -4.89
C ARG A 75 -17.77 -2.51 -5.16
N VAL A 76 -16.86 -1.61 -4.81
CA VAL A 76 -15.40 -1.87 -4.80
C VAL A 76 -14.88 -1.74 -3.38
N LEU A 77 -14.24 -2.78 -2.83
CA LEU A 77 -13.71 -2.79 -1.47
C LEU A 77 -12.18 -2.84 -1.49
N PHE A 78 -11.55 -1.83 -0.91
CA PHE A 78 -10.10 -1.81 -0.70
C PHE A 78 -9.74 -2.37 0.68
N VAL A 79 -8.78 -3.30 0.69
CA VAL A 79 -8.24 -3.99 1.86
C VAL A 79 -6.72 -4.02 1.82
N GLY A 80 -6.08 -4.39 2.93
CA GLY A 80 -4.63 -4.44 3.09
C GLY A 80 -4.07 -3.23 3.83
N GLY A 81 -2.95 -3.43 4.54
CA GLY A 81 -2.30 -2.35 5.31
C GLY A 81 -1.69 -1.25 4.43
N GLY A 82 -1.47 -1.52 3.14
CA GLY A 82 -1.01 -0.55 2.16
C GLY A 82 -2.12 0.30 1.54
N THR A 83 -3.39 0.10 1.92
CA THR A 83 -4.48 0.96 1.44
C THR A 83 -4.23 2.39 1.93
N SER A 84 -3.92 3.28 1.00
CA SER A 84 -3.55 4.66 1.29
C SER A 84 -4.70 5.62 0.96
N LYS A 85 -4.65 6.82 1.56
CA LYS A 85 -5.51 7.95 1.20
C LYS A 85 -5.43 8.35 -0.29
N HIS A 86 -4.39 7.92 -1.00
CA HIS A 86 -4.20 8.21 -2.42
C HIS A 86 -5.07 7.35 -3.33
N ILE A 87 -5.73 6.31 -2.79
CA ILE A 87 -6.67 5.43 -3.52
C ILE A 87 -8.11 5.97 -3.42
N ALA A 88 -8.29 7.27 -3.15
CA ALA A 88 -9.60 7.89 -3.07
C ALA A 88 -10.19 8.15 -4.47
N ASN A 89 -11.51 7.98 -4.62
CA ASN A 89 -12.32 8.42 -5.77
C ASN A 89 -12.02 7.72 -7.12
N TRP A 90 -11.56 6.47 -7.11
CA TRP A 90 -11.40 5.66 -8.31
C TRP A 90 -12.73 5.12 -8.83
N PHE A 91 -13.64 4.76 -7.94
CA PHE A 91 -14.98 4.27 -8.28
C PHE A 91 -16.07 4.99 -7.48
N PRO A 92 -17.27 5.20 -8.04
CA PRO A 92 -18.36 5.90 -7.35
C PRO A 92 -18.86 5.13 -6.11
N HIS A 93 -18.74 3.80 -6.10
CA HIS A 93 -19.18 2.93 -5.02
C HIS A 93 -18.01 2.25 -4.29
N GLN A 94 -16.86 2.93 -4.20
CA GLN A 94 -15.73 2.41 -3.44
C GLN A 94 -15.87 2.61 -1.93
N ALA A 95 -15.32 1.68 -1.16
CA ALA A 95 -15.10 1.85 0.26
C ALA A 95 -13.78 1.23 0.70
N ILE A 96 -13.16 1.81 1.73
CA ILE A 96 -12.06 1.19 2.47
C ILE A 96 -12.70 0.50 3.68
N THR A 97 -12.37 -0.76 3.93
CA THR A 97 -12.92 -1.49 5.08
C THR A 97 -12.43 -0.88 6.40
N GLU A 98 -13.21 -0.99 7.47
CA GLU A 98 -12.86 -0.44 8.81
C GLU A 98 -11.50 -0.94 9.33
N TYR A 99 -11.17 -2.21 9.09
CA TYR A 99 -9.90 -2.82 9.50
C TYR A 99 -9.21 -3.47 8.29
N PRO A 100 -8.63 -2.68 7.37
CA PRO A 100 -8.19 -3.19 6.08
C PRO A 100 -7.01 -4.16 6.21
N ALA A 101 -6.10 -3.93 7.15
CA ALA A 101 -4.93 -4.78 7.38
C ALA A 101 -5.30 -6.22 7.82
N ILE A 102 -6.45 -6.41 8.46
CA ILE A 102 -6.88 -7.71 8.99
C ILE A 102 -8.15 -8.26 8.31
N ALA A 103 -8.65 -7.59 7.27
CA ALA A 103 -9.90 -7.97 6.59
C ALA A 103 -9.88 -9.43 6.11
N ASN A 104 -8.76 -9.87 5.52
CA ASN A 104 -8.57 -11.24 5.06
C ASN A 104 -8.52 -12.23 6.23
N ALA A 105 -7.77 -11.90 7.30
CA ALA A 105 -7.70 -12.75 8.50
C ALA A 105 -9.07 -12.94 9.16
N ARG A 106 -9.87 -11.86 9.23
CA ARG A 106 -11.25 -11.91 9.73
C ARG A 106 -12.14 -12.80 8.86
N GLY A 107 -12.01 -12.69 7.54
CA GLY A 107 -12.72 -13.55 6.58
C GLY A 107 -12.38 -15.02 6.77
N MET A 108 -11.09 -15.35 6.88
CA MET A 108 -10.61 -16.72 7.14
C MET A 108 -11.17 -17.28 8.44
N LEU A 109 -11.16 -16.51 9.53
CA LEU A 109 -11.75 -16.95 10.81
C LEU A 109 -13.25 -17.21 10.70
N LYS A 110 -13.99 -16.34 10.01
CA LYS A 110 -15.44 -16.53 9.79
C LYS A 110 -15.70 -17.80 8.98
N TYR A 111 -14.91 -18.04 7.94
CA TYR A 111 -15.04 -19.22 7.11
C TYR A 111 -14.85 -20.51 7.91
N LEU A 112 -13.79 -20.58 8.72
CA LEU A 112 -13.54 -21.75 9.58
C LEU A 112 -14.71 -22.02 10.54
N ARG A 113 -15.20 -21.00 11.23
CA ARG A 113 -16.26 -21.12 12.24
C ARG A 113 -17.63 -21.52 11.70
N TYR A 114 -17.98 -21.03 10.52
CA TYR A 114 -19.37 -21.14 10.04
C TYR A 114 -19.53 -21.99 8.79
N VAL A 115 -18.44 -22.32 8.10
CA VAL A 115 -18.47 -23.21 6.93
C VAL A 115 -17.81 -24.53 7.28
N CYS A 116 -16.55 -24.53 7.72
CA CYS A 116 -15.84 -25.78 8.01
C CYS A 116 -16.39 -26.51 9.24
N GLU A 117 -16.46 -25.84 10.40
CA GLU A 117 -16.96 -26.46 11.64
C GLU A 117 -18.44 -26.88 11.53
N ALA A 118 -19.24 -26.18 10.73
CA ALA A 118 -20.63 -26.54 10.47
C ALA A 118 -20.79 -27.72 9.51
N SER A 119 -19.86 -27.87 8.54
CA SER A 119 -19.81 -29.02 7.64
C SER A 119 -19.29 -30.29 8.30
N ASP A 120 -18.40 -30.18 9.28
CA ASP A 120 -17.86 -31.35 10.02
C ASP A 120 -18.83 -31.92 11.06
N ALA A 121 -19.91 -31.18 11.39
CA ALA A 121 -20.95 -31.58 12.34
C ALA A 121 -22.19 -32.22 11.68
N ALA A 122 -22.20 -32.37 10.35
CA ALA A 122 -23.30 -32.95 9.55
C ALA A 122 -22.91 -34.32 8.98
#